data_AF-A0ABC8QGD7-F1
#
_entry.id   AF-A0ABC8QGD7-F1
#
_cell.length_a   1.000
_cell.length_b   1.000
_cell.length_c   1.000
_cell.angle_alpha   90.00
_cell.angle_beta   90.00
_cell.angle_gamma   90.00
#
_symmetry.space_group_name_H-M   'P 1'
#
loop_
_entity.id
_entity.type
_entity.pdbx_description
1 polymer ?
#
loop_
_entity_poly.entity_id
_entity_poly.type
_entity_poly.pdbx_seq_one_letter_code
_entity_poly.pdbx_strand_id
1 'polypeptide(L)'
;MNTTLHSARRVLALGALVTSAFLLNACGSRTLDYRNAEIVNGKVYAKGANSPFSGKLTNAPSNVLFMRQEGYQKLLGQAGTLMMGLYGTSLLCDAKVDDGVLDGDVACKRAGTNVLLMKAHFDQGAMAGDFVMYNESGEKPTIEAGFKNGKLDGEVKAYAAQTGKLVSRQSLKDGLNEGRFQQWDAKTGNLVVEANYHKGIQDGSYVKNDADGNVLEKGSFAEGKFTGVQTVTVGGLFYKEPVEQRTKDGVVQNQSEIDTATRTASDVSHCVERLRYEVYERNHNFPTKEELPPLIDQCKQRLASASTGPSVLESMAAEGRDRWPDESNACTERWSAAFKKANGDDALVNYQQAWEWVDNCRAGKEPK
;
A
#
# COMPACT_ATOMS: atom_id res chain seq x y z
N MET A 1 -105.98 59.18 0.56
CA MET A 1 -106.70 57.96 1.00
C MET A 1 -105.81 56.76 0.74
N ASN A 2 -105.74 55.81 1.69
CA ASN A 2 -105.25 54.43 1.56
C ASN A 2 -103.75 54.22 1.18
N THR A 3 -102.99 53.27 1.74
CA THR A 3 -103.12 52.43 2.97
C THR A 3 -101.74 51.83 3.32
N THR A 4 -101.51 51.64 4.62
CA THR A 4 -100.84 50.50 5.33
C THR A 4 -100.46 49.23 4.52
N LEU A 5 -99.49 48.35 4.87
CA LEU A 5 -98.58 48.19 6.03
C LEU A 5 -97.38 47.23 5.71
N HIS A 6 -96.37 47.23 6.59
CA HIS A 6 -95.36 46.18 6.93
C HIS A 6 -95.08 44.93 6.04
N SER A 7 -93.79 44.78 5.68
CA SER A 7 -92.90 43.64 6.04
C SER A 7 -91.45 43.97 5.61
N ALA A 8 -90.35 43.34 6.07
CA ALA A 8 -89.98 42.74 7.36
C ALA A 8 -88.42 42.71 7.48
N ARG A 9 -87.83 42.35 8.65
CA ARG A 9 -86.36 42.28 8.84
C ARG A 9 -85.70 41.15 8.03
N ARG A 10 -84.59 41.44 7.34
CA ARG A 10 -83.44 40.51 7.23
C ARG A 10 -82.12 41.27 7.35
N VAL A 11 -81.34 40.92 8.38
CA VAL A 11 -79.92 41.25 8.50
C VAL A 11 -79.16 40.33 7.55
N LEU A 12 -78.24 40.86 6.75
CA LEU A 12 -77.17 40.09 6.12
C LEU A 12 -75.86 40.87 6.22
N ALA A 13 -74.84 40.20 6.74
CA ALA A 13 -73.56 40.79 7.11
C ALA A 13 -72.56 40.78 5.94
N LEU A 14 -71.37 41.35 6.20
CA LEU A 14 -70.28 41.47 5.25
C LEU A 14 -69.89 40.13 4.60
N GLY A 15 -69.54 40.20 3.31
CA GLY A 15 -68.85 39.14 2.58
C GLY A 15 -67.89 39.75 1.58
N ALA A 16 -66.68 40.11 2.02
CA ALA A 16 -65.63 40.57 1.12
C ALA A 16 -65.17 39.39 0.26
N LEU A 17 -65.39 39.46 -1.05
CA LEU A 17 -64.85 38.52 -2.03
C LEU A 17 -63.35 38.75 -2.22
N VAL A 18 -62.57 38.34 -1.22
CA VAL A 18 -61.14 38.06 -1.41
C VAL A 18 -61.09 36.81 -2.30
N THR A 19 -60.79 37.01 -3.57
CA THR A 19 -60.46 35.92 -4.50
C THR A 19 -59.12 35.33 -4.08
N SER A 20 -59.16 34.43 -3.09
CA SER A 20 -58.02 33.62 -2.69
C SER A 20 -57.57 32.80 -3.88
N ALA A 21 -56.52 33.25 -4.56
CA ALA A 21 -55.84 32.47 -5.57
C ALA A 21 -55.26 31.24 -4.87
N PHE A 22 -55.98 30.11 -4.96
CA PHE A 22 -55.45 28.81 -4.59
C PHE A 22 -54.28 28.51 -5.53
N LEU A 23 -53.07 28.85 -5.06
CA LEU A 23 -51.85 28.26 -5.57
C LEU A 23 -51.96 26.76 -5.36
N LEU A 24 -52.36 26.05 -6.41
CA LEU A 24 -52.18 24.62 -6.54
C LEU A 24 -50.66 24.37 -6.59
N ASN A 25 -50.04 24.35 -5.41
CA ASN A 25 -48.79 23.65 -5.19
C ASN A 25 -49.07 22.17 -5.45
N ALA A 26 -48.99 21.78 -6.71
CA ALA A 26 -48.88 20.39 -7.10
C ALA A 26 -47.59 19.87 -6.47
N CYS A 27 -47.72 19.15 -5.35
CA CYS A 27 -46.62 18.53 -4.61
C CYS A 27 -46.04 17.31 -5.36
N GLY A 28 -45.92 17.38 -6.68
CA GLY A 28 -44.97 16.59 -7.44
C GLY A 28 -43.58 17.20 -7.27
N SER A 29 -42.59 16.40 -6.90
CA SER A 29 -41.21 16.85 -6.83
C SER A 29 -40.76 17.37 -8.21
N ARG A 30 -40.46 18.66 -8.29
CA ARG A 30 -39.97 19.29 -9.53
C ARG A 30 -38.74 18.53 -10.01
N THR A 31 -38.66 18.24 -11.30
CA THR A 31 -37.54 17.49 -11.89
C THR A 31 -36.75 18.37 -12.84
N LEU A 32 -35.43 18.34 -12.72
CA LEU A 32 -34.49 19.09 -13.55
C LEU A 32 -33.48 18.12 -14.18
N ASP A 33 -33.45 18.03 -15.51
CA ASP A 33 -32.39 17.31 -16.22
C ASP A 33 -31.10 18.14 -16.18
N TYR A 34 -29.98 17.50 -15.87
CA TYR A 34 -28.67 18.13 -15.72
C TYR A 34 -28.23 18.98 -16.93
N ARG A 35 -28.67 18.65 -18.16
CA ARG A 35 -28.39 19.46 -19.37
C ARG A 35 -28.99 20.87 -19.31
N ASN A 36 -29.99 21.06 -18.45
CA ASN A 36 -30.65 22.34 -18.20
C ASN A 36 -30.29 22.92 -16.81
N ALA A 37 -29.29 22.36 -16.13
CA ALA A 37 -28.82 22.82 -14.83
C ALA A 37 -27.55 23.69 -14.96
N GLU A 38 -27.42 24.67 -14.08
CA GLU A 38 -26.22 25.49 -13.91
C GLU A 38 -25.74 25.34 -12.46
N ILE A 39 -24.44 25.12 -12.24
CA ILE A 39 -23.85 25.01 -10.89
C ILE A 39 -23.06 26.27 -10.59
N VAL A 40 -23.60 27.12 -9.71
CA VAL A 40 -22.99 28.40 -9.32
C VAL A 40 -22.65 28.33 -7.84
N ASN A 41 -21.37 28.54 -7.50
CA ASN A 41 -20.84 28.46 -6.12
C ASN A 41 -21.20 27.16 -5.38
N GLY A 42 -21.33 26.04 -6.11
CA GLY A 42 -21.69 24.73 -5.55
C GLY A 42 -23.19 24.47 -5.42
N LYS A 43 -24.05 25.49 -5.61
CA LYS A 43 -25.51 25.33 -5.67
C LYS A 43 -25.99 25.05 -7.09
N VAL A 44 -27.01 24.20 -7.20
CA VAL A 44 -27.73 23.84 -8.42
C VAL A 44 -28.85 24.85 -8.69
N TYR A 45 -28.89 25.36 -9.92
CA TYR A 45 -29.94 26.22 -10.45
C TYR A 45 -30.49 25.59 -11.73
N ALA A 46 -31.76 25.85 -12.04
CA ALA A 46 -32.23 25.70 -13.42
C ALA A 46 -31.64 26.83 -14.28
N LYS A 47 -31.35 26.55 -15.55
CA LYS A 47 -30.69 27.51 -16.45
C LYS A 47 -31.43 28.85 -16.50
N GLY A 48 -30.72 29.93 -16.18
CA GLY A 48 -31.29 31.29 -16.13
C GLY A 48 -32.25 31.57 -14.96
N ALA A 49 -32.32 30.70 -13.95
CA ALA A 49 -33.10 30.94 -12.73
C ALA A 49 -32.30 31.76 -11.69
N ASN A 50 -32.98 32.72 -11.04
CA ASN A 50 -32.38 33.56 -9.99
C ASN A 50 -32.49 32.95 -8.58
N SER A 51 -33.14 31.79 -8.42
CA SER A 51 -33.32 31.09 -7.16
C SER A 51 -32.74 29.66 -7.25
N PRO A 52 -32.11 29.14 -6.18
CA PRO A 52 -31.65 27.76 -6.16
C PRO A 52 -32.77 26.75 -6.42
N PHE A 53 -32.40 25.57 -6.92
CA PHE A 53 -33.34 24.51 -7.25
C PHE A 53 -33.62 23.58 -6.06
N SER A 54 -34.89 23.37 -5.72
CA SER A 54 -35.35 22.26 -4.88
C SER A 54 -36.15 21.26 -5.71
N GLY A 55 -35.84 19.97 -5.58
CA GLY A 55 -36.48 18.90 -6.33
C GLY A 55 -35.55 17.72 -6.63
N LYS A 56 -35.81 17.03 -7.74
CA LYS A 56 -34.98 15.93 -8.23
C LYS A 56 -34.12 16.40 -9.41
N LEU A 57 -32.80 16.35 -9.26
CA LEU A 57 -31.85 16.48 -10.36
C LEU A 57 -31.70 15.10 -11.03
N THR A 58 -31.71 15.04 -12.35
CA THR A 58 -31.57 13.78 -13.12
C THR A 58 -30.45 13.85 -14.15
N ASN A 59 -29.92 12.68 -14.51
CA ASN A 59 -28.85 12.54 -15.51
C ASN A 59 -27.55 13.32 -15.19
N ALA A 60 -27.27 13.60 -13.92
CA ALA A 60 -26.07 14.33 -13.50
C ALA A 60 -24.81 13.42 -13.57
N PRO A 61 -23.72 13.82 -14.24
CA PRO A 61 -22.48 13.03 -14.25
C PRO A 61 -21.94 12.82 -12.83
N SER A 62 -21.60 11.58 -12.47
CA SER A 62 -21.17 11.25 -11.10
C SER A 62 -19.98 12.08 -10.61
N ASN A 63 -19.02 12.38 -11.49
CA ASN A 63 -17.85 13.18 -11.14
C ASN A 63 -18.21 14.60 -10.66
N VAL A 64 -19.33 15.16 -11.14
CA VAL A 64 -19.81 16.49 -10.74
C VAL A 64 -20.36 16.48 -9.31
N LEU A 65 -21.00 15.38 -8.89
CA LEU A 65 -21.55 15.24 -7.54
C LEU A 65 -20.49 14.84 -6.52
N PHE A 66 -19.64 13.87 -6.86
CA PHE A 66 -18.80 13.17 -5.89
C PHE A 66 -17.34 13.66 -5.82
N MET A 67 -16.74 14.16 -6.91
CA MET A 67 -15.29 14.49 -6.89
C MET A 67 -14.93 15.71 -6.03
N ARG A 68 -15.91 16.48 -5.53
CA ARG A 68 -15.70 17.56 -4.56
C ARG A 68 -15.74 17.09 -3.10
N GLN A 69 -16.06 15.82 -2.85
CA GLN A 69 -16.18 15.25 -1.50
C GLN A 69 -14.85 14.61 -1.10
N GLU A 70 -14.21 15.14 -0.04
CA GLU A 70 -12.90 14.67 0.44
C GLU A 70 -12.92 13.17 0.78
N GLY A 71 -13.95 12.70 1.50
CA GLY A 71 -14.11 11.28 1.83
C GLY A 71 -14.24 10.39 0.59
N TYR A 72 -14.85 10.87 -0.49
CA TYR A 72 -14.94 10.10 -1.74
C TYR A 72 -13.59 10.03 -2.47
N GLN A 73 -12.83 11.13 -2.51
CA GLN A 73 -11.46 11.11 -3.03
C GLN A 73 -10.59 10.13 -2.24
N LYS A 74 -10.73 10.12 -0.91
CA LYS A 74 -10.02 9.18 -0.02
C LYS A 74 -10.42 7.72 -0.29
N LEU A 75 -11.71 7.46 -0.44
CA LEU A 75 -12.23 6.13 -0.79
C LEU A 75 -11.66 5.62 -2.12
N LEU A 76 -11.63 6.47 -3.16
CA LEU A 76 -11.03 6.13 -4.44
C LEU A 76 -9.52 5.85 -4.34
N GLY A 77 -8.80 6.63 -3.55
CA GLY A 77 -7.36 6.42 -3.30
C GLY A 77 -7.06 5.10 -2.58
N GLN A 78 -7.90 4.71 -1.61
CA GLN A 78 -7.76 3.45 -0.87
C GLN A 78 -8.22 2.23 -1.67
N ALA A 79 -9.26 2.37 -2.50
CA ALA A 79 -9.85 1.29 -3.27
C ALA A 79 -9.26 1.14 -4.70
N GLY A 80 -8.24 1.90 -5.08
CA GLY A 80 -7.81 2.09 -6.47
C GLY A 80 -7.62 0.81 -7.31
N THR A 81 -6.96 -0.22 -6.77
CA THR A 81 -6.77 -1.51 -7.46
C THR A 81 -8.05 -2.33 -7.57
N LEU A 82 -8.93 -2.26 -6.57
CA LEU A 82 -10.23 -2.95 -6.53
C LEU A 82 -11.27 -2.25 -7.43
N MET A 83 -11.06 -0.97 -7.69
CA MET A 83 -11.89 -0.11 -8.54
C MET A 83 -11.56 -0.17 -10.02
N MET A 84 -10.46 -0.85 -10.44
CA MET A 84 -9.98 -0.86 -11.83
C MET A 84 -11.07 -1.22 -12.87
N GLY A 85 -12.00 -2.13 -12.54
CA GLY A 85 -13.09 -2.55 -13.44
C GLY A 85 -14.17 -1.48 -13.71
N LEU A 86 -14.18 -0.35 -13.00
CA LEU A 86 -15.14 0.74 -13.22
C LEU A 86 -14.52 1.99 -13.86
N TYR A 87 -13.19 2.01 -14.09
CA TYR A 87 -12.55 3.10 -14.83
C TYR A 87 -13.08 3.15 -16.26
N GLY A 88 -13.43 4.35 -16.74
CA GLY A 88 -14.06 4.56 -18.04
C GLY A 88 -15.57 4.30 -18.10
N THR A 89 -16.20 3.78 -17.04
CA THR A 89 -17.67 3.68 -16.99
C THR A 89 -18.29 5.06 -16.76
N SER A 90 -19.05 5.55 -17.74
CA SER A 90 -19.86 6.76 -17.58
C SER A 90 -21.08 6.48 -16.70
N LEU A 91 -21.16 7.19 -15.57
CA LEU A 91 -22.25 7.09 -14.60
C LEU A 91 -23.09 8.37 -14.61
N LEU A 92 -24.40 8.21 -14.78
CA LEU A 92 -25.39 9.28 -14.69
C LEU A 92 -26.27 9.06 -13.46
N CYS A 93 -26.40 10.10 -12.65
CA CYS A 93 -27.02 10.06 -11.34
C CYS A 93 -28.33 10.84 -11.29
N ASP A 94 -29.30 10.26 -10.60
CA ASP A 94 -30.46 10.95 -10.06
C ASP A 94 -30.16 11.32 -8.60
N ALA A 95 -30.44 12.55 -8.19
CA ALA A 95 -30.16 13.08 -6.86
C ALA A 95 -31.31 13.97 -6.34
N LYS A 96 -31.57 13.93 -5.03
CA LYS A 96 -32.42 14.94 -4.36
C LYS A 96 -31.60 16.21 -4.08
N VAL A 97 -32.22 17.36 -4.34
CA VAL A 97 -31.65 18.69 -4.14
C VAL A 97 -32.63 19.52 -3.31
N ASP A 98 -32.14 20.26 -2.32
CA ASP A 98 -32.90 21.28 -1.61
C ASP A 98 -32.10 22.58 -1.47
N ASP A 99 -32.72 23.73 -1.74
CA ASP A 99 -32.09 25.05 -1.84
C ASP A 99 -30.78 25.06 -2.67
N GLY A 100 -30.76 24.27 -3.75
CA GLY A 100 -29.62 24.06 -4.65
C GLY A 100 -28.53 23.12 -4.11
N VAL A 101 -28.68 22.57 -2.91
CA VAL A 101 -27.70 21.72 -2.24
C VAL A 101 -28.13 20.24 -2.33
N LEU A 102 -27.19 19.31 -2.48
CA LEU A 102 -27.50 17.86 -2.47
C LEU A 102 -28.00 17.45 -1.08
N ASP A 103 -29.21 16.90 -0.99
CA ASP A 103 -29.84 16.59 0.29
C ASP A 103 -30.78 15.40 0.12
N GLY A 104 -30.35 14.20 0.50
CA GLY A 104 -31.04 12.92 0.35
C GLY A 104 -30.32 11.93 -0.56
N ASP A 105 -31.07 10.92 -1.01
CA ASP A 105 -30.54 9.80 -1.78
C ASP A 105 -30.03 10.18 -3.18
N VAL A 106 -28.97 9.51 -3.59
CA VAL A 106 -28.40 9.56 -4.95
C VAL A 106 -28.26 8.15 -5.51
N ALA A 107 -28.73 7.95 -6.73
CA ALA A 107 -28.69 6.67 -7.44
C ALA A 107 -28.10 6.86 -8.84
N CYS A 108 -26.96 6.20 -9.12
CA CYS A 108 -26.24 6.34 -10.38
C CYS A 108 -26.26 5.06 -11.22
N LYS A 109 -26.61 5.23 -12.49
CA LYS A 109 -26.72 4.16 -13.48
C LYS A 109 -25.63 4.28 -14.54
N ARG A 110 -25.26 3.16 -15.17
CA ARG A 110 -24.45 3.18 -16.40
C ARG A 110 -25.20 3.94 -17.50
N ALA A 111 -24.55 4.95 -18.08
CA ALA A 111 -25.11 5.74 -19.17
C ALA A 111 -25.68 4.86 -20.30
N GLY A 112 -26.88 5.20 -20.77
CA GLY A 112 -27.60 4.43 -21.80
C GLY A 112 -28.28 3.15 -21.31
N THR A 113 -28.25 2.83 -20.01
CA THR A 113 -28.90 1.63 -19.45
C THR A 113 -29.64 1.91 -18.14
N ASN A 114 -30.39 0.94 -17.64
CA ASN A 114 -30.99 1.00 -16.29
C ASN A 114 -30.17 0.31 -15.20
N VAL A 115 -28.97 -0.19 -15.52
CA VAL A 115 -28.10 -0.89 -14.55
C VAL A 115 -27.61 0.11 -13.51
N LEU A 116 -28.05 -0.07 -12.26
CA LEU A 116 -27.61 0.70 -11.10
C LEU A 116 -26.22 0.24 -10.69
N LEU A 117 -25.27 1.17 -10.57
CA LEU A 117 -23.87 0.87 -10.24
C LEU A 117 -23.38 1.59 -8.98
N MET A 118 -24.10 2.59 -8.48
CA MET A 118 -23.73 3.28 -7.25
C MET A 118 -24.96 3.86 -6.54
N LYS A 119 -24.96 3.79 -5.21
CA LYS A 119 -25.87 4.47 -4.29
C LYS A 119 -25.07 5.28 -3.29
N ALA A 120 -25.59 6.43 -2.91
CA ALA A 120 -25.06 7.28 -1.86
C ALA A 120 -26.19 8.09 -1.21
N HIS A 121 -25.89 8.76 -0.10
CA HIS A 121 -26.76 9.75 0.52
C HIS A 121 -25.96 11.01 0.87
N PHE A 122 -26.64 12.15 0.90
CA PHE A 122 -26.06 13.45 1.26
C PHE A 122 -26.94 14.13 2.30
N ASP A 123 -26.33 14.67 3.36
CA ASP A 123 -26.98 15.61 4.27
C ASP A 123 -26.41 17.01 3.99
N GLN A 124 -27.27 17.96 3.59
CA GLN A 124 -26.88 19.37 3.42
C GLN A 124 -25.58 19.59 2.60
N GLY A 125 -25.38 18.80 1.55
CA GLY A 125 -24.29 18.92 0.58
C GLY A 125 -23.04 18.10 0.90
N ALA A 126 -22.99 17.45 2.05
CA ALA A 126 -21.92 16.55 2.45
C ALA A 126 -22.38 15.09 2.37
N MET A 127 -21.52 14.16 1.93
CA MET A 127 -21.86 12.73 1.97
C MET A 127 -22.12 12.26 3.41
N ALA A 128 -23.17 11.47 3.57
CA ALA A 128 -23.59 10.92 4.85
C ALA A 128 -24.23 9.52 4.65
N GLY A 129 -24.30 8.72 5.71
CA GLY A 129 -24.92 7.40 5.68
C GLY A 129 -24.18 6.39 4.81
N ASP A 130 -24.93 5.43 4.28
CA ASP A 130 -24.37 4.31 3.51
C ASP A 130 -24.04 4.68 2.06
N PHE A 131 -22.88 4.21 1.60
CA PHE A 131 -22.42 4.27 0.23
C PHE A 131 -22.16 2.86 -0.28
N VAL A 132 -22.66 2.55 -1.48
CA VAL A 132 -22.48 1.22 -2.11
C VAL A 132 -22.17 1.40 -3.58
N MET A 133 -21.14 0.70 -4.06
CA MET A 133 -20.89 0.50 -5.49
C MET A 133 -21.07 -0.97 -5.85
N TYR A 134 -21.57 -1.22 -7.05
CA TYR A 134 -21.86 -2.55 -7.56
C TYR A 134 -20.90 -2.94 -8.70
N ASN A 135 -20.82 -4.25 -8.95
CA ASN A 135 -20.12 -4.83 -10.10
C ASN A 135 -20.80 -4.43 -11.43
N GLU A 136 -20.19 -4.79 -12.56
CA GLU A 136 -20.69 -4.38 -13.89
C GLU A 136 -22.12 -4.84 -14.24
N SER A 137 -22.65 -5.90 -13.60
CA SER A 137 -24.05 -6.33 -13.76
C SER A 137 -25.03 -5.56 -12.85
N GLY A 138 -24.55 -4.85 -11.83
CA GLY A 138 -25.36 -4.16 -10.83
C GLY A 138 -25.93 -5.08 -9.73
N GLU A 139 -25.46 -6.33 -9.65
CA GLU A 139 -26.06 -7.38 -8.81
C GLU A 139 -25.33 -7.57 -7.48
N LYS A 140 -24.01 -7.36 -7.44
CA LYS A 140 -23.16 -7.61 -6.26
C LYS A 140 -22.41 -6.34 -5.86
N PRO A 141 -22.32 -6.01 -4.56
CA PRO A 141 -21.46 -4.91 -4.12
C PRO A 141 -20.00 -5.22 -4.41
N THR A 142 -19.25 -4.19 -4.82
CA THR A 142 -17.79 -4.19 -4.98
C THR A 142 -17.13 -3.33 -3.91
N ILE A 143 -17.79 -2.24 -3.48
CA ILE A 143 -17.41 -1.40 -2.36
C ILE A 143 -18.65 -1.09 -1.51
N GLU A 144 -18.50 -1.16 -0.19
CA GLU A 144 -19.44 -0.61 0.79
C GLU A 144 -18.65 0.32 1.72
N ALA A 145 -19.21 1.47 2.09
CA ALA A 145 -18.57 2.45 2.97
C ALA A 145 -19.61 3.25 3.76
N GLY A 146 -19.30 3.61 5.00
CA GLY A 146 -20.06 4.59 5.77
C GLY A 146 -19.48 6.00 5.63
N PHE A 147 -20.36 7.00 5.62
CA PHE A 147 -20.01 8.42 5.56
C PHE A 147 -20.68 9.23 6.69
N LYS A 148 -19.98 10.26 7.15
CA LYS A 148 -20.48 11.24 8.11
C LYS A 148 -19.84 12.58 7.86
N ASN A 149 -20.64 13.63 7.66
CA ASN A 149 -20.18 14.99 7.40
C ASN A 149 -19.11 15.07 6.28
N GLY A 150 -19.29 14.31 5.20
CA GLY A 150 -18.39 14.28 4.03
C GLY A 150 -17.13 13.43 4.19
N LYS A 151 -16.92 12.79 5.35
CA LYS A 151 -15.78 11.92 5.66
C LYS A 151 -16.20 10.46 5.78
N LEU A 152 -15.26 9.54 5.56
CA LEU A 152 -15.47 8.11 5.82
C LEU A 152 -15.56 7.85 7.34
N ASP A 153 -16.62 7.17 7.78
CA ASP A 153 -16.88 6.87 9.20
C ASP A 153 -17.59 5.50 9.28
N GLY A 154 -17.07 4.57 10.08
CA GLY A 154 -17.53 3.18 10.12
C GLY A 154 -16.66 2.21 9.31
N GLU A 155 -17.22 1.07 8.88
CA GLU A 155 -16.50 0.08 8.08
C GLU A 155 -16.50 0.46 6.59
N VAL A 156 -15.33 0.36 5.96
CA VAL A 156 -15.17 0.21 4.50
C VAL A 156 -14.91 -1.26 4.20
N LYS A 157 -15.67 -1.82 3.25
CA LYS A 157 -15.53 -3.20 2.77
C LYS A 157 -15.36 -3.19 1.26
N ALA A 158 -14.53 -4.10 0.77
CA ALA A 158 -14.32 -4.26 -0.65
C ALA A 158 -14.33 -5.74 -1.04
N TYR A 159 -14.90 -6.02 -2.22
CA TYR A 159 -15.23 -7.36 -2.68
C TYR A 159 -14.67 -7.61 -4.09
N ALA A 160 -14.18 -8.82 -4.34
CA ALA A 160 -13.69 -9.21 -5.67
C ALA A 160 -14.85 -9.28 -6.67
N ALA A 161 -14.86 -8.40 -7.68
CA ALA A 161 -16.00 -8.19 -8.58
C ALA A 161 -16.54 -9.46 -9.29
N GLN A 162 -15.68 -10.44 -9.56
CA GLN A 162 -16.06 -11.70 -10.22
C GLN A 162 -16.77 -12.67 -9.27
N THR A 163 -16.33 -12.76 -8.00
CA THR A 163 -16.80 -13.77 -7.06
C THR A 163 -17.81 -13.21 -6.05
N GLY A 164 -17.63 -11.96 -5.63
CA GLY A 164 -18.30 -11.37 -4.48
C GLY A 164 -17.65 -11.71 -3.13
N LYS A 165 -16.47 -12.35 -3.12
CA LYS A 165 -15.72 -12.61 -1.88
C LYS A 165 -15.20 -11.29 -1.29
N LEU A 166 -15.31 -11.12 0.02
CA LEU A 166 -14.66 -10.03 0.76
C LEU A 166 -13.13 -10.14 0.61
N VAL A 167 -12.48 -9.05 0.21
CA VAL A 167 -11.02 -9.00 0.02
C VAL A 167 -10.34 -7.89 0.83
N SER A 168 -11.08 -6.90 1.32
CA SER A 168 -10.59 -5.91 2.27
C SER A 168 -11.69 -5.47 3.23
N ARG A 169 -11.32 -5.23 4.49
CA ARG A 169 -12.16 -4.63 5.54
C ARG A 169 -11.31 -3.67 6.34
N GLN A 170 -11.81 -2.45 6.53
CA GLN A 170 -11.10 -1.37 7.18
C GLN A 170 -12.06 -0.61 8.08
N SER A 171 -11.66 -0.36 9.33
CA SER A 171 -12.42 0.47 10.25
C SER A 171 -11.90 1.91 10.19
N LEU A 172 -12.79 2.89 9.98
CA LEU A 172 -12.46 4.31 9.95
C LEU A 172 -13.31 5.13 10.93
N LYS A 173 -12.74 6.23 11.38
CA LYS A 173 -13.39 7.24 12.22
C LYS A 173 -12.92 8.63 11.82
N ASP A 174 -13.84 9.55 11.57
CA ASP A 174 -13.55 10.92 11.11
C ASP A 174 -12.58 10.98 9.90
N GLY A 175 -12.65 9.96 9.04
CA GLY A 175 -11.79 9.76 7.87
C GLY A 175 -10.44 9.09 8.13
N LEU A 176 -10.05 8.79 9.37
CA LEU A 176 -8.78 8.13 9.73
C LEU A 176 -8.98 6.65 10.04
N ASN A 177 -7.95 5.81 9.86
CA ASN A 177 -8.01 4.41 10.26
C ASN A 177 -8.05 4.30 11.78
N GLU A 178 -9.01 3.55 12.32
CA GLU A 178 -9.19 3.37 13.77
C GLU A 178 -9.67 1.93 14.04
N GLY A 179 -8.85 1.14 14.73
CA GLY A 179 -9.09 -0.29 14.94
C GLY A 179 -8.52 -1.17 13.83
N ARG A 180 -9.22 -2.27 13.54
CA ARG A 180 -8.69 -3.39 12.72
C ARG A 180 -8.79 -3.10 11.22
N PHE A 181 -7.71 -3.42 10.52
CA PHE A 181 -7.62 -3.57 9.07
C PHE A 181 -7.32 -5.02 8.72
N GLN A 182 -8.01 -5.57 7.72
CA GLN A 182 -7.82 -6.94 7.25
C GLN A 182 -7.90 -7.01 5.72
N GLN A 183 -7.04 -7.83 5.12
CA GLN A 183 -7.00 -8.07 3.68
C GLN A 183 -6.88 -9.58 3.41
N TRP A 184 -7.63 -10.08 2.42
CA TRP A 184 -7.68 -11.49 2.04
C TRP A 184 -7.29 -11.69 0.58
N ASP A 185 -6.67 -12.83 0.25
CA ASP A 185 -6.40 -13.20 -1.13
C ASP A 185 -7.70 -13.50 -1.88
N ALA A 186 -7.85 -12.94 -3.08
CA ALA A 186 -9.08 -13.05 -3.86
C ALA A 186 -9.37 -14.48 -4.37
N LYS A 187 -8.35 -15.33 -4.50
CA LYS A 187 -8.45 -16.71 -4.99
C LYS A 187 -8.66 -17.67 -3.83
N THR A 188 -7.68 -17.77 -2.93
CA THR A 188 -7.67 -18.72 -1.80
C THR A 188 -8.66 -18.31 -0.71
N GLY A 189 -8.81 -17.01 -0.46
CA GLY A 189 -9.57 -16.48 0.68
C GLY A 189 -8.78 -16.45 1.99
N ASN A 190 -7.48 -16.78 1.96
CA ASN A 190 -6.60 -16.71 3.12
C ASN A 190 -6.38 -15.25 3.55
N LEU A 191 -6.22 -15.01 4.85
CA LEU A 191 -5.89 -13.70 5.41
C LEU A 191 -4.43 -13.36 5.07
N VAL A 192 -4.21 -12.35 4.24
CA VAL A 192 -2.90 -11.92 3.74
C VAL A 192 -2.31 -10.80 4.61
N VAL A 193 -3.15 -9.90 5.13
CA VAL A 193 -2.72 -8.84 6.05
C VAL A 193 -3.74 -8.68 7.16
N GLU A 194 -3.26 -8.52 8.38
CA GLU A 194 -4.03 -7.97 9.49
C GLU A 194 -3.17 -6.99 10.29
N ALA A 195 -3.72 -5.81 10.53
CA ALA A 195 -3.07 -4.71 11.22
C ALA A 195 -4.07 -3.97 12.11
N ASN A 196 -3.59 -3.36 13.19
CA ASN A 196 -4.36 -2.41 13.99
C ASN A 196 -3.85 -0.99 13.78
N TYR A 197 -4.75 -0.02 13.89
CA TYR A 197 -4.49 1.41 13.73
C TYR A 197 -5.12 2.21 14.87
N HIS A 198 -4.46 3.29 15.28
CA HIS A 198 -5.04 4.34 16.12
C HIS A 198 -4.79 5.69 15.46
N LYS A 199 -5.85 6.49 15.26
CA LYS A 199 -5.80 7.83 14.63
C LYS A 199 -5.03 7.87 13.30
N GLY A 200 -5.15 6.82 12.49
CA GLY A 200 -4.49 6.69 11.19
C GLY A 200 -3.04 6.17 11.23
N ILE A 201 -2.45 5.98 12.41
CA ILE A 201 -1.11 5.42 12.59
C ILE A 201 -1.23 3.93 12.92
N GLN A 202 -0.37 3.08 12.37
CA GLN A 202 -0.34 1.65 12.70
C GLN A 202 0.15 1.45 14.15
N ASP A 203 -0.65 0.78 14.96
CA ASP A 203 -0.44 0.64 16.41
C ASP A 203 -1.06 -0.66 16.91
N GLY A 204 -0.32 -1.43 17.71
CA GLY A 204 -0.71 -2.78 18.13
C GLY A 204 -0.28 -3.88 17.15
N SER A 205 -0.96 -5.03 17.19
CA SER A 205 -0.52 -6.25 16.48
C SER A 205 -0.56 -6.13 14.95
N TYR A 206 0.41 -6.78 14.30
CA TYR A 206 0.53 -6.89 12.85
C TYR A 206 0.95 -8.30 12.44
N VAL A 207 0.29 -8.82 11.40
CA VAL A 207 0.69 -10.04 10.71
C VAL A 207 0.47 -9.89 9.20
N LYS A 208 1.40 -10.42 8.43
CA LYS A 208 1.30 -10.52 6.97
C LYS A 208 1.74 -11.91 6.54
N ASN A 209 0.94 -12.52 5.67
CA ASN A 209 1.13 -13.86 5.15
C ASN A 209 1.23 -13.80 3.61
N ASP A 210 1.65 -14.90 2.98
CA ASP A 210 1.45 -15.11 1.55
C ASP A 210 0.03 -15.65 1.25
N ALA A 211 -0.25 -15.94 -0.04
CA ALA A 211 -1.55 -16.45 -0.47
C ALA A 211 -1.83 -17.89 0.01
N ASP A 212 -0.80 -18.66 0.34
CA ASP A 212 -0.87 -20.04 0.83
C ASP A 212 -1.03 -20.09 2.37
N GLY A 213 -0.76 -18.98 3.04
CA GLY A 213 -0.93 -18.78 4.49
C GLY A 213 0.37 -18.84 5.29
N ASN A 214 1.54 -18.89 4.64
CA ASN A 214 2.82 -18.84 5.34
C ASN A 214 3.08 -17.43 5.87
N VAL A 215 3.55 -17.33 7.12
CA VAL A 215 3.83 -16.04 7.76
C VAL A 215 5.07 -15.41 7.14
N LEU A 216 4.89 -14.22 6.55
CA LEU A 216 5.96 -13.39 6.01
C LEU A 216 6.45 -12.37 7.04
N GLU A 217 5.55 -11.78 7.82
CA GLU A 217 5.89 -10.80 8.85
C GLU A 217 4.95 -10.96 10.05
N LYS A 218 5.47 -10.88 11.27
CA LYS A 218 4.65 -10.96 12.50
C LYS A 218 5.28 -10.17 13.64
N GLY A 219 4.49 -9.33 14.29
CA GLY A 219 4.94 -8.52 15.41
C GLY A 219 3.89 -7.50 15.86
N SER A 220 4.38 -6.35 16.31
CA SER A 220 3.56 -5.21 16.71
C SER A 220 4.21 -3.90 16.29
N PHE A 221 3.38 -2.88 16.09
CA PHE A 221 3.82 -1.49 15.97
C PHE A 221 3.52 -0.73 17.28
N ALA A 222 4.40 0.19 17.64
CA ALA A 222 4.17 1.20 18.68
C ALA A 222 4.84 2.50 18.20
N GLU A 223 4.11 3.62 18.22
CA GLU A 223 4.59 4.90 17.67
C GLU A 223 5.12 4.81 16.23
N GLY A 224 4.58 3.90 15.41
CA GLY A 224 5.04 3.62 14.05
C GLY A 224 6.34 2.80 13.95
N LYS A 225 6.95 2.38 15.07
CA LYS A 225 8.14 1.51 15.10
C LYS A 225 7.71 0.04 15.20
N PHE A 226 8.31 -0.81 14.38
CA PHE A 226 8.03 -2.26 14.37
C PHE A 226 8.92 -3.04 15.35
N THR A 227 8.32 -3.97 16.08
CA THR A 227 8.99 -5.00 16.87
C THR A 227 8.43 -6.37 16.50
N GLY A 228 9.28 -7.29 16.04
CA GLY A 228 8.85 -8.60 15.56
C GLY A 228 9.86 -9.28 14.62
N VAL A 229 9.36 -10.20 13.80
CA VAL A 229 10.15 -10.97 12.81
C VAL A 229 9.59 -10.75 11.41
N GLN A 230 10.47 -10.65 10.43
CA GLN A 230 10.16 -10.51 9.00
C GLN A 230 11.02 -11.48 8.19
N THR A 231 10.41 -12.21 7.26
CA THR A 231 11.11 -13.08 6.30
C THR A 231 11.58 -12.21 5.14
N VAL A 232 12.88 -11.92 5.11
CA VAL A 232 13.53 -11.17 4.02
C VAL A 232 14.17 -12.13 3.03
N THR A 233 14.20 -11.79 1.73
CA THR A 233 14.85 -12.62 0.71
C THR A 233 16.21 -12.02 0.34
N VAL A 234 17.28 -12.78 0.50
CA VAL A 234 18.66 -12.39 0.13
C VAL A 234 19.13 -13.18 -1.09
N GLY A 235 20.15 -12.68 -1.80
CA GLY A 235 20.75 -13.34 -2.97
C GLY A 235 20.57 -12.63 -4.31
N GLY A 236 20.93 -13.31 -5.40
CA GLY A 236 21.08 -12.77 -6.75
C GLY A 236 20.02 -13.22 -7.76
N LEU A 237 20.37 -13.22 -9.05
CA LEU A 237 19.45 -13.60 -10.14
C LEU A 237 19.16 -15.11 -10.17
N PHE A 238 20.14 -15.96 -9.86
CA PHE A 238 20.04 -17.41 -10.04
C PHE A 238 19.82 -18.18 -8.74
N TYR A 239 20.17 -17.59 -7.60
CA TYR A 239 19.94 -18.16 -6.28
C TYR A 239 19.49 -17.07 -5.31
N LYS A 240 18.42 -17.37 -4.56
CA LYS A 240 17.86 -16.55 -3.49
C LYS A 240 17.42 -17.45 -2.34
N GLU A 241 17.48 -16.93 -1.12
CA GLU A 241 17.03 -17.65 0.07
C GLU A 241 16.28 -16.73 1.06
N PRO A 242 15.27 -17.25 1.76
CA PRO A 242 14.58 -16.54 2.84
C PRO A 242 15.41 -16.58 4.13
N VAL A 243 15.46 -15.47 4.85
CA VAL A 243 16.16 -15.29 6.13
C VAL A 243 15.22 -14.58 7.12
N GLU A 244 15.22 -15.00 8.39
CA GLU A 244 14.50 -14.29 9.45
C GLU A 244 15.27 -13.03 9.89
N GLN A 245 14.74 -11.86 9.57
CA GLN A 245 15.15 -10.59 10.17
C GLN A 245 14.38 -10.37 11.48
N ARG A 246 15.09 -10.15 12.58
CA ARG A 246 14.51 -9.80 13.89
C ARG A 246 14.66 -8.30 14.11
N THR A 247 13.57 -7.61 14.40
CA THR A 247 13.53 -6.15 14.59
C THR A 247 12.99 -5.82 15.97
N LYS A 248 13.59 -4.85 16.65
CA LYS A 248 13.09 -4.27 17.90
C LYS A 248 13.12 -2.75 17.80
N ASP A 249 11.97 -2.12 18.02
CA ASP A 249 11.76 -0.68 18.03
C ASP A 249 12.26 0.00 16.72
N GLY A 250 12.10 -0.71 15.59
CA GLY A 250 12.57 -0.31 14.26
C GLY A 250 14.03 -0.67 13.95
N VAL A 251 14.79 -1.24 14.89
CA VAL A 251 16.21 -1.57 14.74
C VAL A 251 16.40 -3.07 14.51
N VAL A 252 17.10 -3.45 13.44
CA VAL A 252 17.47 -4.85 13.16
C VAL A 252 18.45 -5.35 14.23
N GLN A 253 18.14 -6.51 14.81
CA GLN A 253 18.90 -7.10 15.93
C GLN A 253 19.94 -8.13 15.48
N ASN A 254 19.75 -8.77 14.32
CA ASN A 254 20.60 -9.85 13.81
C ASN A 254 21.27 -9.52 12.47
N GLN A 255 21.70 -8.26 12.28
CA GLN A 255 22.29 -7.78 11.03
C GLN A 255 23.47 -8.65 10.54
N SER A 256 24.36 -9.09 11.44
CA SER A 256 25.52 -9.92 11.10
C SER A 256 25.15 -11.30 10.53
N GLU A 257 24.01 -11.87 10.93
CA GLU A 257 23.48 -13.12 10.38
C GLU A 257 22.99 -12.90 8.94
N ILE A 258 22.24 -11.82 8.73
CA ILE A 258 21.69 -11.42 7.43
C ILE A 258 22.83 -11.08 6.45
N ASP A 259 23.86 -10.36 6.89
CA ASP A 259 25.04 -10.05 6.07
C ASP A 259 25.79 -11.33 5.66
N THR A 260 25.84 -12.33 6.54
CA THR A 260 26.51 -13.62 6.29
C THR A 260 25.71 -14.49 5.32
N ALA A 261 24.39 -14.56 5.47
CA ALA A 261 23.51 -15.19 4.50
C ALA A 261 23.58 -14.48 3.13
N THR A 262 23.57 -13.14 3.12
CA THR A 262 23.68 -12.35 1.87
C THR A 262 24.96 -12.64 1.10
N ARG A 263 26.12 -12.69 1.78
CA ARG A 263 27.39 -13.13 1.16
C ARG A 263 27.28 -14.55 0.60
N THR A 264 26.82 -15.50 1.42
CA THR A 264 26.69 -16.91 1.04
C THR A 264 25.80 -17.10 -0.20
N ALA A 265 24.63 -16.45 -0.24
CA ALA A 265 23.73 -16.48 -1.38
C ALA A 265 24.33 -15.83 -2.64
N SER A 266 25.14 -14.79 -2.49
CA SER A 266 25.88 -14.16 -3.59
C SER A 266 26.95 -15.09 -4.16
N ASP A 267 27.74 -15.74 -3.29
CA ASP A 267 28.79 -16.69 -3.70
C ASP A 267 28.21 -17.91 -4.44
N VAL A 268 27.09 -18.44 -3.93
CA VAL A 268 26.32 -19.48 -4.65
C VAL A 268 25.86 -18.97 -6.00
N SER A 269 25.28 -17.76 -6.08
CA SER A 269 24.80 -17.20 -7.35
C SER A 269 25.92 -16.95 -8.37
N HIS A 270 27.12 -16.54 -7.94
CA HIS A 270 28.28 -16.39 -8.82
C HIS A 270 28.84 -17.73 -9.30
N CYS A 271 28.91 -18.72 -8.40
CA CYS A 271 29.31 -20.08 -8.77
C CYS A 271 28.35 -20.69 -9.80
N VAL A 272 27.03 -20.52 -9.61
CA VAL A 272 26.00 -20.99 -10.54
C VAL A 272 26.16 -20.30 -11.89
N GLU A 273 26.39 -18.99 -11.93
CA GLU A 273 26.55 -18.28 -13.21
C GLU A 273 27.74 -18.80 -14.02
N ARG A 274 28.89 -19.03 -13.37
CA ARG A 274 30.04 -19.68 -14.02
C ARG A 274 29.68 -21.05 -14.60
N LEU A 275 28.98 -21.89 -13.82
CA LEU A 275 28.54 -23.22 -14.29
C LEU A 275 27.55 -23.13 -15.46
N ARG A 276 26.67 -22.12 -15.49
CA ARG A 276 25.75 -21.89 -16.62
C ARG A 276 26.51 -21.58 -17.91
N TYR A 277 27.55 -20.74 -17.84
CA TYR A 277 28.43 -20.48 -18.97
C TYR A 277 29.22 -21.74 -19.40
N GLU A 278 29.73 -22.54 -18.47
CA GLU A 278 30.39 -23.82 -18.80
C GLU A 278 29.47 -24.82 -19.53
N VAL A 279 28.16 -24.81 -19.24
CA VAL A 279 27.16 -25.58 -19.99
C VAL A 279 26.92 -24.96 -21.37
N TYR A 280 26.81 -23.64 -21.45
CA TYR A 280 26.63 -22.92 -22.72
C TYR A 280 27.78 -23.18 -23.70
N GLU A 281 29.04 -23.10 -23.27
CA GLU A 281 30.19 -23.37 -24.16
C GLU A 281 30.20 -24.80 -24.71
N ARG A 282 29.70 -25.79 -23.95
CA ARG A 282 29.60 -27.18 -24.43
C ARG A 282 28.41 -27.42 -25.35
N ASN A 283 27.25 -26.85 -25.03
CA ASN A 283 25.97 -27.24 -25.61
C ASN A 283 25.34 -26.15 -26.51
N HIS A 284 25.94 -24.96 -26.57
CA HIS A 284 25.43 -23.74 -27.21
C HIS A 284 24.02 -23.32 -26.74
N ASN A 285 23.64 -23.75 -25.53
CA ASN A 285 22.38 -23.43 -24.89
C ASN A 285 22.57 -23.23 -23.38
N PHE A 286 21.88 -22.26 -22.79
CA PHE A 286 21.91 -22.05 -21.35
C PHE A 286 21.00 -23.06 -20.63
N PRO A 287 21.33 -23.47 -19.39
CA PRO A 287 20.47 -24.35 -18.59
C PRO A 287 19.06 -23.77 -18.42
N THR A 288 18.04 -24.62 -18.57
CA THR A 288 16.65 -24.25 -18.27
C THR A 288 16.43 -24.11 -16.76
N LYS A 289 15.25 -23.61 -16.35
CA LYS A 289 14.91 -23.45 -14.94
C LYS A 289 14.93 -24.79 -14.17
N GLU A 290 14.62 -25.88 -14.86
CA GLU A 290 14.59 -27.26 -14.35
C GLU A 290 16.01 -27.84 -14.21
N GLU A 291 16.99 -27.30 -14.95
CA GLU A 291 18.40 -27.71 -14.93
C GLU A 291 19.26 -26.88 -13.96
N LEU A 292 18.74 -25.77 -13.41
CA LEU A 292 19.43 -24.95 -12.42
C LEU A 292 19.63 -25.61 -11.02
N PRO A 293 18.66 -26.35 -10.44
CA PRO A 293 18.80 -26.88 -9.07
C PRO A 293 20.05 -27.76 -8.87
N PRO A 294 20.40 -28.70 -9.77
CA PRO A 294 21.65 -29.47 -9.64
C PRO A 294 22.92 -28.59 -9.63
N LEU A 295 22.95 -27.48 -10.37
CA LEU A 295 24.08 -26.54 -10.38
C LEU A 295 24.15 -25.74 -9.06
N ILE A 296 22.99 -25.34 -8.52
CA ILE A 296 22.88 -24.69 -7.21
C ILE A 296 23.41 -25.61 -6.10
N ASP A 297 22.97 -26.87 -6.07
CA ASP A 297 23.40 -27.84 -5.06
C ASP A 297 24.89 -28.17 -5.17
N GLN A 298 25.42 -28.32 -6.40
CA GLN A 298 26.86 -28.46 -6.62
C GLN A 298 27.64 -27.25 -6.09
N CYS A 299 27.15 -26.03 -6.30
CA CYS A 299 27.79 -24.82 -5.78
C CYS A 299 27.74 -24.72 -4.25
N LYS A 300 26.59 -25.04 -3.64
CA LYS A 300 26.46 -25.12 -2.17
C LYS A 300 27.46 -26.11 -1.57
N GLN A 301 27.58 -27.31 -2.15
CA GLN A 301 28.53 -28.33 -1.69
C GLN A 301 29.99 -27.88 -1.83
N ARG A 302 30.36 -27.24 -2.95
CA ARG A 302 31.72 -26.69 -3.17
C ARG A 302 32.09 -25.59 -2.19
N LEU A 303 31.14 -24.71 -1.84
CA LEU A 303 31.37 -23.63 -0.89
C LEU A 303 31.43 -24.16 0.56
N ALA A 304 30.59 -25.15 0.91
CA ALA A 304 30.62 -25.80 2.22
C ALA A 304 31.87 -26.68 2.45
N SER A 305 32.46 -27.26 1.40
CA SER A 305 33.75 -27.95 1.54
C SER A 305 34.93 -26.98 1.60
N ALA A 306 34.85 -25.83 0.92
CA ALA A 306 35.86 -24.78 1.00
C ALA A 306 35.96 -24.15 2.40
N SER A 307 34.87 -24.09 3.17
CA SER A 307 34.86 -23.60 4.56
C SER A 307 35.23 -24.64 5.62
N THR A 308 35.50 -25.91 5.23
CA THR A 308 35.97 -26.98 6.13
C THR A 308 37.43 -27.37 5.89
N GLY A 309 38.09 -26.80 4.87
CA GLY A 309 39.55 -26.75 4.80
C GLY A 309 40.08 -25.60 5.67
N PRO A 310 41.32 -25.69 6.21
CA PRO A 310 41.95 -24.53 6.84
C PRO A 310 42.03 -23.41 5.81
N SER A 311 41.52 -22.22 6.11
CA SER A 311 41.73 -21.10 5.20
C SER A 311 43.22 -20.78 5.16
N VAL A 312 43.72 -20.35 3.99
CA VAL A 312 45.12 -19.91 3.84
C VAL A 312 45.42 -18.68 4.72
N LEU A 313 44.38 -18.00 5.23
CA LEU A 313 44.48 -16.96 6.23
C LEU A 313 44.61 -17.50 7.66
N GLU A 314 43.91 -18.58 8.04
CA GLU A 314 44.06 -19.21 9.36
C GLU A 314 45.43 -19.88 9.54
N SER A 315 46.01 -20.46 8.49
CA SER A 315 47.38 -20.97 8.54
C SER A 315 48.43 -19.87 8.65
N MET A 316 48.10 -18.61 8.33
CA MET A 316 48.95 -17.44 8.53
C MET A 316 48.66 -16.68 9.84
N ALA A 317 47.45 -16.79 10.39
CA ALA A 317 47.01 -16.11 11.60
C ALA A 317 47.34 -16.86 12.91
N ALA A 318 47.77 -18.12 12.82
CA ALA A 318 48.10 -18.95 13.99
C ALA A 318 49.45 -18.58 14.67
N GLU A 319 50.31 -17.79 14.02
CA GLU A 319 51.49 -17.21 14.65
C GLU A 319 51.11 -15.87 15.30
N GLY A 320 51.28 -15.74 16.62
CA GLY A 320 51.04 -14.49 17.34
C GLY A 320 52.01 -13.39 16.90
N ARG A 321 51.52 -12.46 16.06
CA ARG A 321 52.29 -11.34 15.47
C ARG A 321 52.29 -10.05 16.31
N ASP A 322 51.78 -10.14 17.53
CA ASP A 322 51.76 -9.09 18.56
C ASP A 322 53.11 -8.97 19.31
N ARG A 323 54.03 -9.90 19.08
CA ARG A 323 55.40 -9.92 19.61
C ARG A 323 56.45 -10.00 18.50
N TRP A 324 57.71 -9.79 18.85
CA TRP A 324 58.84 -9.94 17.94
C TRP A 324 58.92 -11.39 17.40
N PRO A 325 59.27 -11.62 16.12
CA PRO A 325 59.40 -12.98 15.58
C PRO A 325 60.52 -13.76 16.26
N ASP A 326 60.26 -15.01 16.65
CA ASP A 326 61.32 -15.92 17.14
C ASP A 326 62.23 -16.41 16.01
N GLU A 327 61.77 -16.34 14.75
CA GLU A 327 62.50 -16.78 13.56
C GLU A 327 63.51 -15.71 13.11
N SER A 328 64.68 -15.69 13.74
CA SER A 328 65.86 -14.95 13.23
C SER A 328 66.77 -15.88 12.43
N ASN A 329 66.99 -15.56 11.16
CA ASN A 329 67.87 -16.29 10.26
C ASN A 329 68.62 -15.34 9.30
N ALA A 330 69.58 -15.87 8.55
CA ALA A 330 70.43 -15.11 7.62
C ALA A 330 69.65 -14.37 6.50
N CYS A 331 68.39 -14.71 6.23
CA CYS A 331 67.54 -13.91 5.34
C CYS A 331 66.96 -12.69 6.07
N THR A 332 66.36 -12.87 7.26
CA THR A 332 65.81 -11.75 8.05
C THR A 332 66.89 -10.77 8.50
N GLU A 333 68.11 -11.23 8.76
CA GLU A 333 69.28 -10.38 9.04
C GLU A 333 69.68 -9.51 7.84
N ARG A 334 69.62 -10.05 6.61
CA ARG A 334 69.89 -9.29 5.38
C ARG A 334 68.83 -8.19 5.15
N TRP A 335 67.56 -8.48 5.41
CA TRP A 335 66.50 -7.47 5.37
C TRP A 335 66.71 -6.35 6.42
N SER A 336 67.06 -6.73 7.65
CA SER A 336 67.40 -5.78 8.73
C SER A 336 68.60 -4.89 8.37
N ALA A 337 69.66 -5.48 7.84
CA ALA A 337 70.86 -4.76 7.40
C ALA A 337 70.58 -3.80 6.22
N ALA A 338 69.77 -4.23 5.25
CA ALA A 338 69.35 -3.39 4.12
C ALA A 338 68.50 -2.19 4.60
N PHE A 339 67.56 -2.43 5.52
CA PHE A 339 66.74 -1.38 6.12
C PHE A 339 67.58 -0.35 6.87
N LYS A 340 68.51 -0.78 7.74
CA LYS A 340 69.43 0.12 8.46
C LYS A 340 70.34 0.89 7.52
N LYS A 341 70.90 0.26 6.49
CA LYS A 341 71.71 0.94 5.47
C LYS A 341 70.95 2.06 4.74
N ALA A 342 69.62 1.91 4.56
CA ALA A 342 68.78 2.90 3.92
C ALA A 342 68.24 3.99 4.86
N ASN A 343 68.10 3.72 6.17
CA ASN A 343 67.41 4.58 7.13
C ASN A 343 68.26 5.05 8.33
N GLY A 344 69.53 4.62 8.41
CA GLY A 344 70.45 4.86 9.52
C GLY A 344 70.63 3.65 10.44
N ASP A 345 71.81 3.49 11.03
CA ASP A 345 72.15 2.32 11.87
C ASP A 345 71.29 2.21 13.14
N ASP A 346 70.80 3.34 13.65
CA ASP A 346 69.91 3.45 14.81
C ASP A 346 68.41 3.35 14.44
N ALA A 347 68.06 3.08 13.18
CA ALA A 347 66.67 3.01 12.75
C ALA A 347 65.90 1.89 13.49
N LEU A 348 64.80 2.28 14.15
CA LEU A 348 63.95 1.37 14.91
C LEU A 348 63.09 0.52 13.98
N VAL A 349 63.17 -0.79 14.14
CA VAL A 349 62.33 -1.77 13.46
C VAL A 349 61.16 -2.11 14.39
N ASN A 350 59.93 -2.02 13.89
CA ASN A 350 58.74 -2.42 14.63
C ASN A 350 58.37 -3.89 14.35
N TYR A 351 57.51 -4.47 15.19
CA TYR A 351 57.10 -5.88 15.09
C TYR A 351 56.48 -6.22 13.71
N GLN A 352 55.64 -5.35 13.17
CA GLN A 352 54.99 -5.55 11.87
C GLN A 352 56.01 -5.62 10.73
N GLN A 353 57.02 -4.74 10.76
CA GLN A 353 58.10 -4.70 9.77
C GLN A 353 59.00 -5.95 9.85
N ALA A 354 59.27 -6.44 11.06
CA ALA A 354 60.03 -7.68 11.26
C ALA A 354 59.26 -8.91 10.74
N TRP A 355 57.95 -8.99 10.98
CA TRP A 355 57.08 -10.05 10.43
C TRP A 355 56.97 -10.00 8.91
N GLU A 356 56.94 -8.81 8.30
CA GLU A 356 56.98 -8.68 6.83
C GLU A 356 58.26 -9.28 6.22
N TRP A 357 59.40 -9.15 6.90
CA TRP A 357 60.66 -9.75 6.46
C TRP A 357 60.65 -11.27 6.59
N VAL A 358 60.08 -11.81 7.66
CA VAL A 358 59.86 -13.26 7.82
C VAL A 358 58.99 -13.80 6.67
N ASP A 359 57.88 -13.15 6.34
CA ASP A 359 57.02 -13.53 5.21
C ASP A 359 57.74 -13.45 3.87
N ASN A 360 58.52 -12.38 3.63
CA ASN A 360 59.30 -12.23 2.40
C ASN A 360 60.37 -13.32 2.28
N CYS A 361 61.04 -13.70 3.37
CA CYS A 361 62.00 -14.79 3.40
C CYS A 361 61.35 -16.16 3.16
N ARG A 362 60.21 -16.45 3.78
CA ARG A 362 59.42 -17.67 3.52
C ARG A 362 58.90 -17.75 2.08
N ALA A 363 58.63 -16.59 1.46
CA ALA A 363 58.29 -16.46 0.04
C ALA A 363 59.53 -16.45 -0.91
N GLY A 364 60.74 -16.71 -0.40
CA GLY A 364 61.97 -16.76 -1.19
C GLY A 364 62.44 -15.42 -1.77
N LYS A 365 62.02 -14.30 -1.19
CA LYS A 365 62.39 -12.95 -1.63
C LYS A 365 63.61 -12.42 -0.86
N GLU A 366 64.47 -11.74 -1.60
CA GLU A 366 65.66 -11.05 -1.08
C GLU A 366 65.42 -9.53 -1.00
N PRO A 367 66.11 -8.81 -0.08
CA PRO A 367 66.09 -7.35 -0.06
C PRO A 367 66.72 -6.78 -1.33
N LYS A 368 66.26 -5.59 -1.75
CA LYS A 368 66.71 -4.89 -2.96
C LYS A 368 67.89 -3.96 -2.70
#